data_AF-A0A0J9EW49-F1
#
_entry.id   AF-A0A0J9EW49-F1
#
_cell.length_a   1.000
_cell.length_b   1.000
_cell.length_c   1.000
_cell.angle_alpha   90.00
_cell.angle_beta   90.00
_cell.angle_gamma   90.00
#
_symmetry.space_group_name_H-M   'P 1'
#
loop_
_entity.id
_entity.type
_entity.pdbx_description
1 polymer ?
#
loop_
_entity_poly.entity_id
_entity_poly.type
_entity_poly.pdbx_seq_one_letter_code
_entity_poly.pdbx_strand_id
1 'polypeptide(L)' 'RVNHCKSLCEICFYQKSENLIFLKIIFACLVCEIDERNYQFQCSALDVIQVTAEFTLITLFK' A
#
# COMPACT_ATOMS: atom_id res chain seq x y z
N ARG A 1 -25.81 -1.05 -5.73
CA ARG A 1 -25.50 -0.37 -7.01
C ARG A 1 -24.34 0.57 -6.74
N VAL A 2 -23.20 0.43 -7.43
CA VAL A 2 -22.05 1.32 -7.22
C VAL A 2 -22.42 2.73 -7.71
N ASN A 3 -22.09 3.75 -6.94
CA ASN A 3 -22.25 5.13 -7.37
C ASN A 3 -21.04 5.53 -8.23
N HIS A 4 -21.20 5.48 -9.55
CA HIS A 4 -20.13 5.73 -10.51
C HIS A 4 -19.48 7.11 -10.35
N CYS A 5 -20.26 8.15 -10.01
CA CYS A 5 -19.72 9.49 -9.78
C CYS A 5 -18.78 9.51 -8.57
N LYS A 6 -19.15 8.81 -7.48
CA LYS A 6 -18.30 8.71 -6.29
C LYS A 6 -16.99 7.97 -6.58
N SER A 7 -17.04 6.87 -7.32
CA SER A 7 -15.85 6.10 -7.69
C SER A 7 -14.88 6.88 -8.59
N LEU A 8 -15.38 7.66 -9.55
CA LEU A 8 -14.53 8.53 -10.38
C LEU A 8 -13.84 9.64 -9.57
N CYS A 9 -14.54 10.23 -8.60
CA CYS A 9 -13.94 11.20 -7.69
C CYS A 9 -12.82 10.58 -6.84
N GLU A 10 -13.02 9.37 -6.31
CA GLU A 10 -12.01 8.64 -5.55
C GLU A 10 -10.77 8.32 -6.39
N ILE A 11 -10.96 7.83 -7.63
CA ILE A 11 -9.84 7.57 -8.55
C ILE A 11 -9.05 8.86 -8.83
N CYS A 12 -9.72 9.97 -9.14
CA CYS A 12 -9.08 11.25 -9.40
C CYS A 12 -8.32 11.77 -8.16
N PHE A 13 -8.88 11.56 -6.97
CA PHE A 13 -8.23 11.91 -5.70
C PHE A 13 -6.94 11.11 -5.51
N TYR A 14 -6.99 9.79 -5.61
CA TYR A 14 -5.82 8.93 -5.40
C TYR A 14 -4.74 9.09 -6.47
N GLN A 15 -5.11 9.35 -7.73
CA GLN A 15 -4.15 9.62 -8.81
C GLN A 15 -3.37 10.93 -8.62
N LYS A 16 -3.93 11.90 -7.90
CA LYS A 16 -3.26 13.17 -7.58
C LYS A 16 -2.45 13.11 -6.28
N SER A 17 -2.70 12.12 -5.42
CA SER A 17 -2.00 11.99 -4.14
C SER A 17 -0.78 11.09 -4.27
N GLU A 18 0.33 11.49 -3.66
CA GLU A 18 1.53 10.64 -3.51
C GLU A 18 1.55 9.88 -2.18
N ASN A 19 0.41 9.82 -1.48
CA ASN A 19 0.31 9.15 -0.19
C ASN A 19 0.24 7.63 -0.39
N LEU A 20 0.92 6.91 0.51
CA LEU A 20 0.74 5.47 0.65
C LEU A 20 -0.70 5.16 1.06
N ILE A 21 -1.29 4.17 0.41
CA ILE A 21 -2.66 3.72 0.57
C ILE A 21 -2.76 2.81 1.80
N PHE A 22 -1.77 1.94 2.03
CA PHE A 22 -1.83 1.01 3.16
C PHE A 22 -1.39 1.67 4.47
N LEU A 23 -2.06 1.29 5.56
CA LEU A 23 -1.65 1.71 6.90
C LEU A 23 -0.36 0.98 7.29
N LYS A 24 0.68 1.76 7.64
CA LYS A 24 2.03 1.24 7.97
C LYS A 24 2.04 0.10 8.98
N ILE A 25 1.25 0.21 10.06
CA ILE A 25 1.21 -0.80 11.12
C ILE A 25 0.69 -2.14 10.59
N ILE A 26 -0.40 -2.12 9.82
CA ILE A 26 -1.00 -3.33 9.27
C ILE A 26 -0.05 -3.97 8.25
N PHE A 27 0.58 -3.14 7.40
CA PHE A 27 1.54 -3.61 6.43
C PHE A 27 2.79 -4.23 7.08
N ALA A 28 3.30 -3.63 8.16
CA ALA A 28 4.42 -4.17 8.92
C ALA A 28 4.07 -5.53 9.55
N CYS A 29 2.88 -5.67 10.14
CA CYS A 29 2.40 -6.96 10.66
C CYS A 29 2.35 -8.01 9.55
N LEU A 30 1.83 -7.68 8.37
CA LEU A 30 1.79 -8.59 7.22
C LEU A 30 3.20 -9.04 6.79
N VAL A 31 4.17 -8.12 6.73
CA VAL A 31 5.56 -8.47 6.38
C VAL A 31 6.16 -9.43 7.42
N CYS A 32 5.95 -9.18 8.71
CA CYS A 32 6.43 -10.05 9.78
C CYS A 32 5.76 -11.44 9.75
N GLU A 33 4.46 -11.51 9.43
CA GLU A 33 3.74 -12.78 9.29
C GLU A 33 4.27 -13.61 8.11
N ILE A 34 4.55 -12.97 6.97
CA ILE A 34 5.09 -13.63 5.78
C ILE A 34 6.53 -14.12 5.99
N ASP A 35 7.34 -13.31 6.68
CA ASP A 35 8.76 -13.58 6.85
C ASP A 35 9.04 -14.79 7.78
N GLU A 36 8.02 -15.27 8.53
CA GLU A 36 8.00 -16.44 9.45
C GLU A 36 9.07 -16.46 10.56
N ARG A 37 10.23 -15.85 10.34
CA ARG A 37 11.40 -15.83 11.21
C ARG A 37 11.42 -14.68 12.20
N ASN A 38 10.41 -13.83 12.21
CA ASN A 38 10.29 -12.71 13.14
C ASN A 38 11.58 -11.86 13.13
N TYR A 39 12.13 -11.61 11.92
CA TYR A 39 13.30 -10.75 11.79
C TYR A 39 12.92 -9.34 12.23
N GLN A 40 13.78 -8.71 13.03
CA GLN A 40 13.61 -7.32 13.39
C GLN A 40 14.00 -6.44 12.20
N PHE A 41 13.01 -6.06 11.39
CA PHE A 41 13.21 -5.17 10.27
C PHE A 41 13.56 -3.75 10.75
N GLN A 42 14.46 -3.08 10.02
CA GLN A 42 14.63 -1.64 10.17
C GLN A 42 13.39 -0.91 9.65
N CYS A 43 13.01 0.20 10.28
CA CYS A 43 11.88 1.01 9.80
C CYS A 43 12.05 1.45 8.34
N SER A 44 13.27 1.79 7.92
CA SER A 44 13.60 2.14 6.55
C SER A 44 13.38 0.98 5.57
N ALA A 45 13.66 -0.26 5.98
CA ALA A 45 13.41 -1.43 5.16
C ALA A 45 11.91 -1.66 4.95
N LEU A 46 11.11 -1.53 6.03
CA LEU A 46 9.64 -1.64 5.94
C LEU A 46 9.04 -0.55 5.03
N ASP A 47 9.53 0.69 5.13
CA ASP A 47 9.08 1.79 4.26
C ASP A 47 9.38 1.49 2.77
N VAL A 48 10.57 0.98 2.45
CA VAL A 48 10.94 0.62 1.07
C VAL A 48 10.08 -0.53 0.54
N ILE A 49 9.85 -1.57 1.37
CA ILE A 49 8.99 -2.70 0.99
C ILE A 49 7.57 -2.20 0.72
N GLN A 50 7.04 -1.31 1.55
CA GLN A 50 5.69 -0.77 1.36
C GLN A 50 5.57 0.06 0.08
N VAL A 51 6.49 1.02 -0.15
CA VAL A 51 6.53 1.83 -1.38
C VAL A 51 6.60 0.93 -2.61
N THR A 52 7.43 -0.10 -2.58
CA THR A 52 7.61 -1.03 -3.71
C THR A 52 6.37 -1.87 -3.95
N ALA A 53 5.74 -2.39 -2.90
CA ALA A 53 4.53 -3.20 -3.00
C ALA A 53 3.36 -2.39 -3.57
N GLU A 54 3.12 -1.19 -3.04
CA GLU A 54 2.04 -0.32 -3.53
C GLU A 54 2.29 0.13 -4.97
N PHE A 55 3.52 0.50 -5.33
CA PHE A 55 3.86 0.83 -6.71
C PHE A 55 3.62 -0.34 -7.67
N THR A 56 3.98 -1.55 -7.25
CA THR A 56 3.76 -2.78 -8.03
C THR A 56 2.27 -3.03 -8.23
N LEU A 57 1.46 -2.88 -7.17
CA LEU A 57 0.00 -3.05 -7.25
C LEU A 57 -0.65 -1.99 -8.12
N ILE A 58 -0.27 -0.71 -7.97
CA ILE A 58 -0.76 0.38 -8.83
C ILE A 58 -0.44 0.06 -10.31
N THR A 59 0.75 -0.47 -10.58
CA THR A 59 1.16 -0.85 -11.95
C THR A 59 0.38 -2.06 -12.45
N LEU A 60 0.09 -3.03 -11.60
CA LEU A 60 -0.66 -4.24 -11.95
C LEU A 60 -2.14 -3.95 -12.28
N PHE A 61 -2.75 -2.97 -11.60
CA PHE A 61 -4.15 -2.58 -11.80
C PHE A 61 -4.36 -1.45 -12.82
N LYS A 62 -3.28 -0.92 -13.42
CA LYS A 62 -3.37 -0.02 -14.59
C LYS A 62 -3.78 -0.80 -15.83
#